data_AF-A0A7Y0N1F5-F1
#
_entry.id   AF-A0A7Y0N1F5-F1
#
_cell.length_a   1.000
_cell.length_b   1.000
_cell.length_c   1.000
_cell.angle_alpha   90.00
_cell.angle_beta   90.00
_cell.angle_gamma   90.00
#
_symmetry.space_group_name_H-M   'P 1'
#
loop_
_entity.id
_entity.type
_entity.pdbx_description
1 polymer ?
#
loop_
_entity_poly.entity_id
_entity_poly.type
_entity_poly.pdbx_seq_one_letter_code
_entity_poly.pdbx_strand_id
1 'polypeptide(L)'
;MNGLKSIATLIFFILLLTGCGPDSKNDQNTPPPALGDFEISVSEPSLVTQETGETKLVVYFTVKDGSGRSHELDETKDFRIALLKAMPSRVDTQNSSDPAFAFNGRHGNTYWKSFHHSGNTTNNRASMESVWDGTLVKTDEGYRYTFAIPDVLKVSDPYTADSSSNNGFIAWDADKLHRIVMAYGEQGNGFTYVFEWVPQESSDTAVSRNVIETGTCENCHMGEPLHHGPGYRS
;
A
#
# COMPACT_ATOMS: atom_id res chain seq x y z
N MET A 1 -36.38 38.04 -57.46
CA MET A 1 -37.13 37.62 -56.25
C MET A 1 -36.73 36.20 -55.90
N ASN A 2 -35.74 36.03 -55.02
CA ASN A 2 -35.26 34.74 -54.48
C ASN A 2 -34.45 35.03 -53.21
N GLY A 3 -35.11 35.26 -52.08
CA GLY A 3 -34.41 35.65 -50.85
C GLY A 3 -35.14 35.33 -49.54
N LEU A 4 -36.19 34.50 -49.57
CA LEU A 4 -37.05 34.26 -48.40
C LEU A 4 -36.96 32.85 -47.81
N LYS A 5 -35.96 32.04 -48.16
CA LYS A 5 -35.80 30.68 -47.59
C LYS A 5 -34.55 30.45 -46.71
N SER A 6 -33.67 31.45 -46.54
CA SER A 6 -32.46 31.30 -45.72
C SER A 6 -32.50 31.96 -44.33
N ILE A 7 -33.64 32.52 -43.91
CA ILE A 7 -33.75 33.19 -42.60
C ILE A 7 -34.33 32.25 -41.52
N ALA A 8 -35.03 31.18 -41.90
CA ALA A 8 -35.67 30.27 -40.95
C ALA A 8 -34.69 29.29 -40.26
N THR A 9 -33.50 29.05 -40.81
CA THR A 9 -32.53 28.10 -40.23
C THR A 9 -31.55 28.76 -39.24
N LEU A 10 -31.41 30.09 -39.26
CA LEU A 10 -30.48 30.80 -38.36
C LEU A 10 -31.12 31.14 -37.00
N ILE A 11 -32.44 31.22 -36.93
CA ILE A 11 -33.16 31.55 -35.68
C ILE A 11 -33.28 30.33 -34.74
N PHE A 12 -33.18 29.11 -35.27
CA PHE A 12 -33.23 27.90 -34.44
C PHE A 12 -31.91 27.59 -33.70
N PHE A 13 -30.79 28.17 -34.14
CA PHE A 13 -29.47 27.97 -33.49
C PHE A 13 -29.15 29.00 -32.40
N ILE A 14 -29.87 30.13 -32.34
CA ILE A 14 -29.63 31.19 -31.34
C ILE A 14 -30.43 30.93 -30.04
N LEU A 15 -31.47 30.08 -30.09
CA LEU A 15 -32.24 29.68 -28.90
C LEU A 15 -31.55 28.64 -28.01
N LEU A 16 -30.35 28.16 -28.38
CA LEU A 16 -29.53 27.27 -27.55
C LEU A 16 -28.51 28.01 -26.67
N LEU A 17 -28.46 29.36 -26.70
CA LEU A 17 -27.45 30.15 -26.00
C LEU A 17 -27.99 31.15 -24.95
N THR A 18 -29.27 31.08 -24.59
CA THR A 18 -29.84 31.93 -23.52
C THR A 18 -30.51 31.10 -22.44
N GLY A 19 -29.68 30.55 -21.56
CA GLY A 19 -30.07 29.80 -20.38
C GLY A 19 -29.12 29.99 -19.20
N CYS A 20 -28.61 31.21 -18.99
CA CYS A 20 -28.02 31.64 -17.73
C CYS A 20 -28.93 32.72 -17.13
N GLY A 21 -30.02 32.27 -16.51
CA GLY A 21 -30.83 33.12 -15.63
C GLY A 21 -30.24 33.08 -14.21
N PRO A 22 -30.26 34.19 -13.46
CA PRO A 22 -29.63 34.28 -12.14
C PRO A 22 -30.53 33.74 -11.01
N ASP A 23 -31.26 32.65 -11.24
CA ASP A 23 -32.19 32.06 -10.24
C ASP A 23 -32.39 30.55 -10.47
N SER A 24 -31.33 29.76 -10.65
CA SER A 24 -31.44 28.29 -10.64
C SER A 24 -31.14 27.72 -9.25
N LYS A 25 -32.17 27.12 -8.66
CA LYS A 25 -32.04 26.25 -7.49
C LYS A 25 -31.18 25.05 -7.86
N ASN A 26 -29.93 25.10 -7.41
CA ASN A 26 -29.05 24.00 -7.03
C ASN A 26 -29.40 22.61 -7.62
N ASP A 27 -29.10 22.41 -8.90
CA ASP A 27 -28.81 21.07 -9.43
C ASP A 27 -27.29 20.94 -9.50
N GLN A 28 -26.64 20.98 -8.33
CA GLN A 28 -25.24 20.57 -8.17
C GLN A 28 -25.18 19.05 -8.35
N ASN A 29 -25.25 18.61 -9.60
CA ASN A 29 -24.57 17.39 -9.98
C ASN A 29 -23.08 17.68 -9.82
N THR A 30 -22.58 17.47 -8.61
CA THR A 30 -21.14 17.30 -8.39
C THR A 30 -20.69 16.28 -9.42
N PRO A 31 -19.62 16.55 -10.19
CA PRO A 31 -19.08 15.56 -11.11
C PRO A 31 -18.94 14.24 -10.36
N PRO A 32 -19.23 13.08 -10.98
CA PRO A 32 -18.87 11.81 -10.36
C PRO A 32 -17.42 11.91 -9.90
N PRO A 33 -17.08 11.47 -8.67
CA PRO A 33 -15.69 11.46 -8.22
C PRO A 33 -14.84 10.83 -9.31
N ALA A 34 -13.68 11.42 -9.61
CA ALA A 34 -12.72 10.77 -10.48
C ALA A 34 -12.42 9.39 -9.87
N LEU A 35 -12.90 8.33 -10.54
CA LEU A 35 -12.66 6.96 -10.12
C LEU A 35 -11.14 6.74 -10.17
N GLY A 36 -10.52 6.47 -9.02
CA GLY A 36 -9.11 6.11 -8.92
C GLY A 36 -8.22 7.03 -8.08
N ASP A 37 -8.69 8.23 -7.71
CA ASP A 37 -7.93 9.11 -6.81
C ASP A 37 -8.33 8.82 -5.36
N PHE A 38 -7.45 8.19 -4.60
CA PHE A 38 -7.65 7.95 -3.17
C PHE A 38 -6.60 8.71 -2.36
N GLU A 39 -7.04 9.37 -1.29
CA GLU A 39 -6.15 9.93 -0.27
C GLU A 39 -6.12 8.97 0.92
N ILE A 40 -4.96 8.39 1.20
CA ILE A 40 -4.76 7.50 2.35
C ILE A 40 -3.84 8.22 3.34
N SER A 41 -4.27 8.24 4.60
CA SER A 41 -3.46 8.73 5.71
C SER A 41 -3.37 7.64 6.77
N VAL A 42 -2.16 7.33 7.20
CA VAL A 42 -1.85 6.30 8.20
C VAL A 42 -1.25 6.96 9.42
N SER A 43 -1.79 6.68 10.59
CA SER A 43 -1.20 7.08 11.88
C SER A 43 -0.06 6.13 12.25
N GLU A 44 0.84 6.59 13.12
CA GLU A 44 1.95 5.77 13.60
C GLU A 44 1.46 4.43 14.17
N PRO A 45 1.91 3.29 13.60
CA PRO A 45 1.53 1.97 14.08
C PRO A 45 2.06 1.69 15.48
N SER A 46 1.30 0.92 16.27
CA SER A 46 1.65 0.58 17.65
C SER A 46 1.63 -0.93 17.88
N LEU A 47 2.53 -1.40 18.75
CA LEU A 47 2.52 -2.76 19.24
C LEU A 47 1.58 -2.88 20.44
N VAL A 48 0.65 -3.83 20.40
CA VAL A 48 -0.33 -4.09 21.46
C VAL A 48 -0.22 -5.55 21.88
N THR A 49 0.18 -5.77 23.13
CA THR A 49 0.16 -7.11 23.74
C THR A 49 -1.27 -7.48 24.15
N GLN A 50 -1.76 -8.60 23.61
CA GLN A 50 -3.07 -9.15 23.92
C GLN A 50 -3.06 -9.88 25.28
N GLU A 51 -4.23 -10.15 25.84
CA GLU A 51 -4.36 -10.94 27.09
C GLU A 51 -3.76 -12.35 26.96
N THR A 52 -3.70 -12.90 25.75
CA THR A 52 -3.05 -14.19 25.42
C THR A 52 -1.52 -14.14 25.53
N GLY A 53 -0.94 -12.95 25.70
CA GLY A 53 0.51 -12.72 25.71
C GLY A 53 1.14 -12.53 24.33
N GLU A 54 0.35 -12.64 23.26
CA GLU A 54 0.79 -12.38 21.88
C GLU A 54 0.89 -10.87 21.62
N THR A 55 1.90 -10.43 20.87
CA THR A 55 2.03 -9.03 20.48
C THR A 55 1.54 -8.81 19.06
N LYS A 56 0.58 -7.90 18.88
CA LYS A 56 -0.01 -7.56 17.58
C LYS A 56 0.42 -6.18 17.13
N LEU A 57 0.58 -5.98 15.82
CA LEU A 57 0.69 -4.64 15.24
C LEU A 57 -0.71 -4.08 14.98
N VAL A 58 -0.95 -2.84 15.42
CA VAL A 58 -2.19 -2.10 15.23
C VAL A 58 -1.89 -0.83 14.46
N VAL A 59 -2.69 -0.56 13.43
CA VAL A 59 -2.57 0.64 12.59
C VAL A 59 -3.93 1.33 12.47
N TYR A 60 -3.92 2.65 12.57
CA TYR A 60 -5.09 3.47 12.25
C TYR A 60 -4.86 4.13 10.90
N PHE A 61 -5.89 4.16 10.06
CA PHE A 61 -5.80 4.80 8.76
C PHE A 61 -7.14 5.35 8.30
N THR A 62 -7.09 6.30 7.39
CA THR A 62 -8.25 6.92 6.75
C THR A 62 -8.12 6.74 5.23
N VAL A 63 -9.27 6.64 4.57
CA VAL A 63 -9.33 6.59 3.11
C VAL A 63 -10.36 7.62 2.69
N LYS A 64 -9.98 8.52 1.78
CA LYS A 64 -10.91 9.45 1.13
C LYS A 64 -10.93 9.19 -0.37
N ASP A 65 -12.07 9.40 -1.00
CA ASP A 65 -12.24 9.38 -2.45
C ASP A 65 -11.65 10.66 -3.10
N GLY A 66 -11.65 10.72 -4.43
CA GLY A 66 -11.10 11.86 -5.18
C GLY A 66 -11.87 13.17 -4.99
N SER A 67 -13.00 13.15 -4.27
CA SER A 67 -13.74 14.33 -3.85
C SER A 67 -13.44 14.75 -2.40
N GLY A 68 -12.51 14.05 -1.73
CA GLY A 68 -12.12 14.29 -0.35
C GLY A 68 -13.12 13.75 0.69
N ARG A 69 -14.10 12.93 0.28
CA ARG A 69 -15.09 12.33 1.19
C ARG A 69 -14.57 10.99 1.71
N SER A 70 -14.84 10.68 2.98
CA SER A 70 -14.50 9.37 3.56
C SER A 70 -15.04 8.23 2.69
N HIS A 71 -14.16 7.30 2.34
CA HIS A 71 -14.47 6.13 1.55
C HIS A 71 -14.79 4.94 2.46
N GLU A 72 -15.90 4.28 2.15
CA GLU A 72 -16.29 3.03 2.79
C GLU A 72 -15.63 1.85 2.09
N LEU A 73 -14.90 1.03 2.84
CA LEU A 73 -14.27 -0.18 2.30
C LEU A 73 -15.33 -1.26 2.07
N ASP A 74 -15.29 -1.87 0.90
CA ASP A 74 -16.18 -2.95 0.48
C ASP A 74 -15.50 -4.30 0.78
N GLU A 75 -16.08 -5.08 1.69
CA GLU A 75 -15.58 -6.39 2.09
C GLU A 75 -15.56 -7.42 0.94
N THR A 76 -16.29 -7.16 -0.15
CA THR A 76 -16.27 -8.02 -1.35
C THR A 76 -15.07 -7.77 -2.25
N LYS A 77 -14.34 -6.66 -2.03
CA LYS A 77 -13.11 -6.34 -2.78
C LYS A 77 -11.89 -6.96 -2.10
N ASP A 78 -10.89 -7.30 -2.92
CA ASP A 78 -9.61 -7.75 -2.40
C ASP A 78 -8.91 -6.58 -1.68
N PHE A 79 -8.45 -6.81 -0.45
CA PHE A 79 -7.64 -5.87 0.29
C PHE A 79 -6.45 -6.61 0.90
N ARG A 80 -5.26 -6.35 0.37
CA ARG A 80 -4.00 -6.89 0.82
C ARG A 80 -3.21 -5.87 1.63
N ILE A 81 -2.55 -6.34 2.68
CA ILE A 81 -1.62 -5.55 3.48
C ILE A 81 -0.37 -6.36 3.80
N ALA A 82 0.79 -5.72 3.80
CA ALA A 82 2.06 -6.33 4.20
C ALA A 82 2.85 -5.43 5.15
N LEU A 83 3.64 -6.08 6.00
CA LEU A 83 4.58 -5.46 6.92
C LEU A 83 6.00 -5.89 6.55
N LEU A 84 6.89 -4.92 6.39
CA LEU A 84 8.29 -5.16 6.06
C LEU A 84 9.21 -4.30 6.93
N LYS A 85 10.48 -4.69 6.98
CA LYS A 85 11.56 -3.91 7.60
C LYS A 85 12.79 -3.88 6.71
N ALA A 86 13.46 -2.73 6.69
CA ALA A 86 14.72 -2.56 5.99
C ALA A 86 15.86 -3.29 6.73
N MET A 87 16.57 -4.12 5.99
CA MET A 87 17.75 -4.84 6.47
C MET A 87 19.01 -4.23 5.85
N PRO A 88 20.12 -4.21 6.59
CA PRO A 88 21.41 -3.78 6.06
C PRO A 88 21.87 -4.70 4.92
N SER A 89 22.85 -4.28 4.14
CA SER A 89 23.45 -5.15 3.15
C SER A 89 24.11 -6.37 3.81
N ARG A 90 23.96 -7.52 3.17
CA ARG A 90 24.76 -8.70 3.50
C ARG A 90 26.15 -8.57 2.88
N VAL A 91 27.11 -9.28 3.46
CA VAL A 91 28.47 -9.44 2.92
C VAL A 91 28.69 -10.94 2.67
N ASP A 92 29.36 -11.26 1.56
CA ASP A 92 29.76 -12.64 1.28
C ASP A 92 30.65 -13.19 2.39
N THR A 93 30.36 -14.42 2.82
CA THR A 93 31.15 -15.12 3.84
C THR A 93 32.09 -16.12 3.16
N GLN A 94 33.32 -16.22 3.66
CA GLN A 94 34.27 -17.25 3.18
C GLN A 94 34.11 -18.58 3.93
N ASN A 95 33.31 -18.62 4.99
CA ASN A 95 33.07 -19.83 5.78
C ASN A 95 31.97 -20.69 5.15
N SER A 96 32.35 -21.81 4.51
CA SER A 96 31.41 -22.72 3.84
C SER A 96 30.44 -23.48 4.77
N SER A 97 30.67 -23.43 6.08
CA SER A 97 29.77 -24.01 7.08
C SER A 97 28.70 -23.02 7.56
N ASP A 98 28.84 -21.74 7.21
CA ASP A 98 27.85 -20.71 7.52
C ASP A 98 26.64 -20.88 6.58
N PRO A 99 25.39 -20.94 7.10
CA PRO A 99 24.21 -21.00 6.23
C PRO A 99 24.12 -19.86 5.22
N ALA A 100 24.74 -18.70 5.49
CA ALA A 100 24.80 -17.58 4.56
C ALA A 100 25.68 -17.84 3.33
N PHE A 101 26.62 -18.81 3.38
CA PHE A 101 27.51 -19.12 2.27
C PHE A 101 26.75 -19.52 1.00
N ALA A 102 25.62 -20.21 1.14
CA ALA A 102 24.77 -20.63 0.02
C ALA A 102 24.18 -19.46 -0.79
N PHE A 103 24.29 -18.23 -0.30
CA PHE A 103 23.74 -17.02 -0.90
C PHE A 103 24.81 -16.04 -1.38
N ASN A 104 26.09 -16.41 -1.31
CA ASN A 104 27.18 -15.59 -1.81
C ASN A 104 26.96 -15.16 -3.28
N GLY A 105 27.37 -13.93 -3.62
CA GLY A 105 27.12 -13.30 -4.92
C GLY A 105 25.72 -12.71 -5.10
N ARG A 106 24.83 -12.88 -4.11
CA ARG A 106 23.52 -12.17 -4.03
C ARG A 106 23.54 -11.05 -2.97
N HIS A 107 24.64 -10.92 -2.26
CA HIS A 107 24.88 -9.91 -1.24
C HIS A 107 25.34 -8.58 -1.89
N GLY A 108 25.19 -7.46 -1.18
CA GLY A 108 25.69 -6.16 -1.66
C GLY A 108 24.71 -4.98 -1.63
N ASN A 109 23.41 -5.23 -1.47
CA ASN A 109 22.41 -4.17 -1.28
C ASN A 109 21.66 -4.38 0.03
N THR A 110 21.13 -3.29 0.60
CA THR A 110 20.05 -3.36 1.60
C THR A 110 18.89 -4.18 1.04
N TYR A 111 17.95 -4.64 1.86
CA TYR A 111 16.79 -5.37 1.35
C TYR A 111 15.60 -5.22 2.29
N TRP A 112 14.41 -5.47 1.76
CA TRP A 112 13.21 -5.56 2.59
C TRP A 112 13.04 -6.98 3.08
N LYS A 113 12.90 -7.15 4.39
CA LYS A 113 12.47 -8.40 5.01
C LYS A 113 10.98 -8.30 5.30
N SER A 114 10.20 -9.20 4.72
CA SER A 114 8.77 -9.31 4.95
C SER A 114 8.51 -10.02 6.28
N PHE A 115 7.44 -9.66 6.99
CA PHE A 115 6.89 -10.46 8.09
C PHE A 115 5.83 -11.46 7.59
N HIS A 116 5.46 -11.37 6.31
CA HIS A 116 4.49 -12.23 5.64
C HIS A 116 5.19 -13.14 4.65
N HIS A 117 5.00 -14.44 4.83
CA HIS A 117 5.53 -15.44 3.92
C HIS A 117 4.55 -16.58 3.67
N SER A 118 4.61 -17.19 2.49
CA SER A 118 3.69 -18.26 2.05
C SER A 118 3.98 -19.65 2.65
N GLY A 119 5.03 -19.81 3.45
CA GLY A 119 5.37 -21.06 4.14
C GLY A 119 6.64 -20.95 5.01
N ASN A 120 7.31 -22.07 5.29
CA ASN A 120 8.57 -22.15 6.07
C ASN A 120 9.71 -22.85 5.28
N THR A 121 9.68 -22.79 3.95
CA THR A 121 10.65 -23.50 3.08
C THR A 121 11.74 -22.56 2.53
N THR A 122 12.80 -23.10 1.93
CA THR A 122 13.88 -22.31 1.34
C THR A 122 13.47 -21.55 0.06
N ASN A 123 12.35 -21.92 -0.57
CA ASN A 123 11.78 -21.24 -1.75
C ASN A 123 10.62 -20.32 -1.39
N ASN A 124 10.49 -20.00 -0.10
CA ASN A 124 9.42 -19.21 0.43
C ASN A 124 9.46 -17.78 -0.13
N ARG A 125 8.27 -17.26 -0.44
CA ARG A 125 8.11 -15.95 -1.05
C ARG A 125 7.48 -14.99 -0.07
N ALA A 126 7.92 -13.74 -0.09
CA ALA A 126 7.20 -12.67 0.56
C ALA A 126 5.77 -12.63 -0.01
N SER A 127 4.79 -12.49 0.88
CA SER A 127 3.37 -12.39 0.54
C SER A 127 2.75 -11.17 1.22
N MET A 128 1.45 -10.98 1.02
CA MET A 128 0.64 -10.01 1.75
C MET A 128 -0.52 -10.78 2.42
N GLU A 129 -0.91 -10.39 3.63
CA GLU A 129 -2.13 -10.93 4.25
C GLU A 129 -3.37 -10.26 3.67
N SER A 130 -4.52 -10.95 3.70
CA SER A 130 -5.80 -10.28 3.50
C SER A 130 -6.11 -9.45 4.73
N VAL A 131 -6.55 -8.20 4.55
CA VAL A 131 -7.08 -7.38 5.66
C VAL A 131 -8.30 -8.06 6.31
N TRP A 132 -9.01 -8.88 5.54
CA TRP A 132 -10.15 -9.65 6.01
C TRP A 132 -9.77 -10.85 6.90
N ASP A 133 -8.51 -11.27 6.91
CA ASP A 133 -8.01 -12.32 7.82
C ASP A 133 -7.65 -11.75 9.21
N GLY A 134 -7.42 -10.43 9.29
CA GLY A 134 -7.14 -9.72 10.53
C GLY A 134 -8.41 -9.19 11.20
N THR A 135 -8.28 -8.09 11.94
CA THR A 135 -9.43 -7.40 12.54
C THR A 135 -9.46 -5.95 12.09
N LEU A 136 -10.36 -5.65 11.14
CA LEU A 136 -10.65 -4.30 10.67
C LEU A 136 -11.90 -3.77 11.38
N VAL A 137 -11.78 -2.60 12.02
CA VAL A 137 -12.89 -1.94 12.71
C VAL A 137 -13.05 -0.53 12.16
N LYS A 138 -14.25 -0.19 11.69
CA LYS A 138 -14.61 1.19 11.36
C LYS A 138 -14.73 2.01 12.65
N THR A 139 -14.13 3.19 12.66
CA THR A 139 -14.12 4.14 13.77
C THR A 139 -14.65 5.49 13.28
N ASP A 140 -14.90 6.43 14.20
CA ASP A 140 -15.34 7.78 13.83
C ASP A 140 -14.29 8.53 12.99
N GLU A 141 -13.01 8.16 13.13
CA GLU A 141 -11.89 8.81 12.48
C GLU A 141 -11.44 8.09 11.20
N GLY A 142 -11.94 6.88 10.92
CA GLY A 142 -11.50 6.05 9.79
C GLY A 142 -11.56 4.57 10.14
N TYR A 143 -10.42 3.88 10.07
CA TYR A 143 -10.31 2.45 10.33
C TYR A 143 -9.18 2.15 11.29
N ARG A 144 -9.40 1.13 12.13
CA ARG A 144 -8.38 0.49 12.95
C ARG A 144 -8.19 -0.93 12.46
N TYR A 145 -6.98 -1.26 12.03
CA TYR A 145 -6.62 -2.62 11.62
C TYR A 145 -5.64 -3.25 12.62
N THR A 146 -5.95 -4.49 13.02
CA THR A 146 -5.06 -5.35 13.78
C THR A 146 -4.58 -6.48 12.86
N PHE A 147 -3.26 -6.59 12.69
CA PHE A 147 -2.66 -7.56 11.77
C PHE A 147 -3.01 -9.02 12.10
N ALA A 148 -3.18 -9.83 11.06
CA ALA A 148 -3.50 -11.25 11.19
C ALA A 148 -2.31 -12.08 11.71
N ILE A 149 -1.08 -11.60 11.52
CA ILE A 149 0.15 -12.19 12.12
C ILE A 149 -0.10 -12.55 13.60
N PRO A 150 0.00 -13.85 14.00
CA PRO A 150 -0.34 -14.28 15.36
C PRO A 150 0.43 -13.53 16.45
N ASP A 151 1.76 -13.48 16.33
CA ASP A 151 2.64 -12.72 17.22
C ASP A 151 3.76 -12.11 16.38
N VAL A 152 3.75 -10.77 16.24
CA VAL A 152 4.69 -10.04 15.37
C VAL A 152 6.12 -10.15 15.85
N LEU A 153 6.34 -10.50 17.13
CA LEU A 153 7.67 -10.71 17.71
C LEU A 153 8.16 -12.16 17.57
N LYS A 154 7.33 -13.07 17.04
CA LYS A 154 7.66 -14.50 16.87
C LYS A 154 7.41 -15.00 15.45
N VAL A 155 7.57 -14.14 14.46
CA VAL A 155 7.53 -14.55 13.05
C VAL A 155 8.79 -15.33 12.71
N SER A 156 8.64 -16.58 12.27
CA SER A 156 9.78 -17.42 11.86
C SER A 156 10.49 -16.81 10.66
N ASP A 157 11.81 -16.71 10.73
CA ASP A 157 12.62 -16.19 9.62
C ASP A 157 12.93 -17.34 8.65
N PRO A 158 12.50 -17.27 7.38
CA PRO A 158 12.89 -18.27 6.39
C PRO A 158 14.39 -18.25 6.10
N TYR A 159 15.09 -17.18 6.49
CA TYR A 159 16.54 -17.06 6.41
C TYR A 159 17.15 -17.05 7.82
N THR A 160 17.36 -18.24 8.38
CA THR A 160 17.77 -18.43 9.79
C THR A 160 19.11 -17.80 10.16
N ALA A 161 20.00 -17.51 9.19
CA ALA A 161 21.26 -16.83 9.49
C ALA A 161 21.03 -15.39 9.96
N ASP A 162 20.04 -14.67 9.41
CA ASP A 162 19.71 -13.29 9.81
C ASP A 162 19.11 -13.23 11.23
N SER A 163 18.49 -14.31 11.69
CA SER A 163 17.76 -14.41 12.95
C SER A 163 18.42 -15.33 13.98
N SER A 164 19.67 -15.73 13.73
CA SER A 164 20.43 -16.63 14.61
C SER A 164 20.58 -16.07 16.03
N SER A 165 20.67 -14.74 16.18
CA SER A 165 20.70 -14.03 17.45
C SER A 165 19.33 -13.80 18.10
N ASN A 166 18.24 -14.12 17.39
CA ASN A 166 16.85 -13.91 17.84
C ASN A 166 16.03 -15.21 17.76
N ASN A 167 16.64 -16.34 18.12
CA ASN A 167 15.99 -17.65 18.20
C ASN A 167 15.31 -18.11 16.90
N GLY A 168 15.82 -17.70 15.74
CA GLY A 168 15.22 -18.04 14.44
C GLY A 168 14.01 -17.20 14.07
N PHE A 169 13.66 -16.17 14.86
CA PHE A 169 12.58 -15.24 14.56
C PHE A 169 13.11 -13.93 13.96
N ILE A 170 12.31 -13.33 13.10
CA ILE A 170 12.57 -11.98 12.59
C ILE A 170 12.54 -11.02 13.77
N ALA A 171 13.68 -10.38 14.06
CA ALA A 171 13.74 -9.35 15.09
C ALA A 171 12.85 -8.17 14.71
N TRP A 172 12.27 -7.46 15.68
CA TRP A 172 11.53 -6.23 15.40
C TRP A 172 12.46 -5.08 15.00
N ASP A 173 13.58 -4.87 15.70
CA ASP A 173 14.52 -3.75 15.51
C ASP A 173 13.80 -2.39 15.34
N ALA A 174 13.31 -1.84 16.45
CA ALA A 174 12.53 -0.59 16.48
C ALA A 174 13.30 0.63 15.92
N ASP A 175 14.62 0.56 15.87
CA ASP A 175 15.54 1.55 15.32
C ASP A 175 15.66 1.51 13.79
N LYS A 176 15.01 0.55 13.12
CA LYS A 176 15.06 0.39 11.66
C LYS A 176 13.78 0.88 10.98
N LEU A 177 13.93 1.27 9.71
CA LEU A 177 12.80 1.65 8.86
C LEU A 177 11.88 0.45 8.64
N HIS A 178 10.62 0.65 8.99
CA HIS A 178 9.51 -0.26 8.72
C HIS A 178 8.64 0.29 7.59
N ARG A 179 7.95 -0.62 6.90
CA ARG A 179 7.08 -0.31 5.78
C ARG A 179 5.79 -1.11 5.89
N ILE A 180 4.66 -0.41 5.74
CA ILE A 180 3.36 -1.01 5.46
C ILE A 180 3.03 -0.77 4.00
N VAL A 181 2.63 -1.82 3.29
CA VAL A 181 2.13 -1.74 1.91
C VAL A 181 0.68 -2.18 1.91
N MET A 182 -0.20 -1.37 1.33
CA MET A 182 -1.63 -1.62 1.18
C MET A 182 -1.98 -1.70 -0.30
N ALA A 183 -2.84 -2.64 -0.68
CA ALA A 183 -3.40 -2.75 -2.02
C ALA A 183 -4.88 -3.14 -1.91
N TYR A 184 -5.78 -2.26 -2.34
CA TYR A 184 -7.24 -2.44 -2.25
C TYR A 184 -7.88 -2.34 -3.62
N GLY A 185 -8.77 -3.26 -3.95
CA GLY A 185 -9.54 -3.27 -5.20
C GLY A 185 -8.70 -3.60 -6.44
N GLU A 186 -9.26 -3.26 -7.60
CA GLU A 186 -8.64 -3.47 -8.92
C GLU A 186 -8.21 -2.15 -9.56
N GLN A 187 -7.40 -2.24 -10.63
CA GLN A 187 -6.92 -1.08 -11.38
C GLN A 187 -8.09 -0.16 -11.80
N GLY A 188 -8.00 1.13 -11.45
CA GLY A 188 -9.02 2.14 -11.74
C GLY A 188 -10.16 2.23 -10.72
N ASN A 189 -10.31 1.26 -9.82
CA ASN A 189 -11.35 1.23 -8.77
C ASN A 189 -10.78 0.84 -7.39
N GLY A 190 -9.50 1.16 -7.17
CA GLY A 190 -8.69 0.73 -6.05
C GLY A 190 -7.46 1.61 -5.86
N PHE A 191 -6.64 1.29 -4.85
CA PHE A 191 -5.40 2.02 -4.55
C PHE A 191 -4.26 1.09 -4.17
N THR A 192 -3.03 1.56 -4.38
CA THR A 192 -1.84 1.05 -3.70
C THR A 192 -1.25 2.17 -2.85
N TYR A 193 -0.84 1.85 -1.62
CA TYR A 193 -0.28 2.84 -0.70
C TYR A 193 0.90 2.25 0.07
N VAL A 194 1.90 3.10 0.31
CA VAL A 194 3.09 2.74 1.08
C VAL A 194 3.23 3.75 2.21
N PHE A 195 3.28 3.24 3.44
CA PHE A 195 3.61 4.01 4.63
C PHE A 195 4.94 3.52 5.19
N GLU A 196 5.84 4.44 5.53
CA GLU A 196 7.13 4.11 6.13
C GLU A 196 7.34 4.89 7.42
N TRP A 197 7.89 4.24 8.43
CA TRP A 197 8.19 4.87 9.72
C TRP A 197 9.33 4.14 10.43
N VAL A 198 9.92 4.80 11.42
CA VAL A 198 10.87 4.18 12.35
C VAL A 198 10.17 4.09 13.72
N PRO A 199 9.87 2.88 14.25
CA PRO A 199 9.10 2.73 15.49
C PRO A 199 9.72 3.39 16.73
N GLN A 200 11.04 3.57 16.75
CA GLN A 200 11.76 4.27 17.80
C GLN A 200 12.86 5.10 17.16
N GLU A 201 12.80 6.43 17.31
CA GLU A 201 13.87 7.29 16.81
C GLU A 201 15.21 6.90 17.44
N SER A 202 16.16 6.51 16.59
CA SER A 202 17.55 6.28 16.96
C SER A 202 18.43 7.26 16.16
N SER A 203 19.58 7.63 16.72
CA SER A 203 20.51 8.58 16.11
C SER A 203 21.28 8.03 14.91
N ASP A 204 21.12 6.75 14.57
CA ASP A 204 21.91 6.08 13.54
C ASP A 204 21.05 5.73 12.31
N THR A 205 21.29 6.49 11.24
CA THR A 205 20.91 6.25 9.83
C THR A 205 19.79 5.23 9.61
N ALA A 206 18.55 5.73 9.57
CA ALA A 206 17.43 5.02 8.97
C ALA A 206 17.88 4.46 7.61
N VAL A 207 17.90 3.12 7.48
CA VAL A 207 18.19 2.46 6.21
C VAL A 207 17.01 2.74 5.28
N SER A 208 17.07 3.84 4.54
CA SER A 208 16.09 4.16 3.49
C SER A 208 16.46 3.43 2.20
N ARG A 209 15.46 2.83 1.56
CA ARG A 209 15.63 2.06 0.32
C ARG A 209 14.68 2.58 -0.76
N ASN A 210 15.00 3.75 -1.28
CA ASN A 210 14.43 4.27 -2.53
C ASN A 210 15.49 4.11 -3.63
N VAL A 211 15.58 2.90 -4.19
CA VAL A 211 16.62 2.54 -5.18
C VAL A 211 16.23 2.94 -6.61
N ILE A 212 14.93 3.09 -6.88
CA ILE A 212 14.40 3.51 -8.18
C ILE A 212 13.24 4.47 -7.90
N GLU A 213 13.29 5.66 -8.48
CA GLU A 213 12.19 6.62 -8.46
C GLU A 213 11.17 6.27 -9.56
N THR A 214 9.87 6.41 -9.28
CA THR A 214 8.76 6.06 -10.20
C THR A 214 8.93 6.68 -11.60
N GLY A 215 9.48 7.90 -11.68
CA GLY A 215 9.76 8.60 -12.94
C GLY A 215 10.84 7.94 -13.81
N THR A 216 11.62 7.00 -13.29
CA THR A 216 12.61 6.23 -14.06
C THR A 216 11.94 5.17 -14.93
N CYS A 217 10.80 4.63 -14.47
CA CYS A 217 10.09 3.53 -15.12
C CYS A 217 9.02 4.02 -16.09
N GLU A 218 8.28 5.09 -15.74
CA GLU A 218 7.16 5.62 -16.51
C GLU A 218 7.56 6.08 -17.92
N ASN A 219 8.80 6.55 -18.08
CA ASN A 219 9.35 6.98 -19.37
C ASN A 219 9.38 5.87 -20.43
N CYS A 220 9.49 4.61 -20.02
CA CYS A 220 9.46 3.46 -20.93
C CYS A 220 8.16 2.66 -20.83
N HIS A 221 7.47 2.71 -19.67
CA HIS A 221 6.30 1.89 -19.39
C HIS A 221 4.95 2.63 -19.53
N MET A 222 4.96 3.90 -19.94
CA MET A 222 3.75 4.71 -20.23
C MET A 222 2.74 4.78 -19.06
N GLY A 223 3.19 4.58 -17.82
CA GLY A 223 2.30 4.53 -16.65
C GLY A 223 1.47 3.24 -16.54
N GLU A 224 1.71 2.22 -17.36
CA GLU A 224 1.08 0.90 -17.21
C GLU A 224 1.61 0.21 -15.95
N PRO A 225 0.75 -0.41 -15.12
CA PRO A 225 1.19 -1.11 -13.92
C PRO A 225 2.18 -2.23 -14.26
N LEU A 226 3.34 -2.17 -13.63
CA LEU A 226 4.37 -3.19 -13.76
C LEU A 226 4.01 -4.42 -12.91
N HIS A 227 3.18 -5.28 -13.49
CA HIS A 227 2.91 -6.68 -13.11
C HIS A 227 2.28 -6.93 -11.72
N HIS A 228 0.97 -7.20 -11.70
CA HIS A 228 0.30 -8.51 -11.58
C HIS A 228 -1.14 -8.24 -12.09
N GLY A 229 -1.72 -9.13 -12.91
CA GLY A 229 -3.08 -8.94 -13.46
C GLY A 229 -4.15 -8.78 -12.36
N PRO A 230 -5.38 -8.35 -12.69
CA PRO A 230 -6.40 -8.01 -11.70
C PRO A 230 -6.62 -9.19 -10.75
N GLY A 231 -6.42 -8.92 -9.45
CA GLY A 231 -6.36 -9.91 -8.38
C GLY A 231 -4.93 -10.29 -8.00
N TYR A 232 -4.21 -9.34 -7.39
CA TYR A 232 -2.88 -9.47 -6.80
C TYR A 232 -2.67 -10.83 -6.09
N ARG A 233 -2.26 -11.84 -6.85
CA ARG A 233 -1.83 -13.15 -6.36
C ARG A 233 -0.32 -13.18 -6.37
N SER A 234 0.27 -13.13 -5.16
CA SER A 234 1.63 -13.59 -4.88
C SER A 234 1.69 -15.12 -4.86
#